data_AF-A0A2S6U8H6-F1
#
_entry.id   AF-A0A2S6U8H6-F1
#
_cell.length_a   1.000
_cell.length_b   1.000
_cell.length_c   1.000
_cell.angle_alpha   90.00
_cell.angle_beta   90.00
_cell.angle_gamma   90.00
#
_symmetry.space_group_name_H-M   'P 1'
#
loop_
_entity.id
_entity.type
_entity.pdbx_description
1 polymer ?
#
loop_
_entity_poly.entity_id
_entity_poly.type
_entity_poly.pdbx_seq_one_letter_code
_entity_poly.pdbx_strand_id
1 'polypeptide(L)'
;MATQPMRFEQAGQEDNWRRHLIWGGVILVLVMMISLPTVMIIGVGMLPTIVAGLIDRTDQKFSMFCVGGLNFAGVFPYLMQVWSEDHTIANAGSILTDLFALTIMFSSAGFGWMLVIAVPPVITAFLAILDETKLKQLKAQQQRILEEWGDSTARKDVADETAEREDQLAEAAPAPVPEAG
;
A
#
# COMPACT_ATOMS: atom_id res chain seq x y z
N MET A 1 6.53 22.55 36.62
CA MET A 1 6.17 21.14 36.36
C MET A 1 6.10 20.94 34.86
N ALA A 2 7.17 20.45 34.25
CA ALA A 2 7.21 20.07 32.84
C ALA A 2 7.79 18.67 32.78
N THR A 3 6.99 17.71 32.31
CA THR A 3 7.35 16.31 32.15
C THR A 3 8.06 16.14 30.80
N GLN A 4 9.35 15.76 30.82
CA GLN A 4 10.02 15.17 29.66
C GLN A 4 10.20 13.67 29.88
N PRO A 5 9.53 12.83 29.07
CA PRO A 5 10.00 11.47 28.84
C PRO A 5 9.99 11.15 27.34
N MET A 6 10.97 11.62 26.57
CA MET A 6 11.11 11.26 25.13
C MET A 6 12.56 11.05 24.67
N ARG A 7 13.55 10.95 25.57
CA ARG A 7 14.98 10.82 25.18
C ARG A 7 15.58 9.42 25.37
N PHE A 8 14.91 8.51 26.08
CA PHE A 8 15.46 7.19 26.40
C PHE A 8 15.11 6.10 25.39
N GLU A 9 14.02 6.25 24.63
CA GLU A 9 13.60 5.26 23.62
C GLU A 9 14.41 5.37 22.31
N GLN A 10 14.83 6.58 21.95
CA GLN A 10 15.62 6.82 20.73
C GLN A 10 17.04 6.23 20.81
N ALA A 11 17.65 6.16 22.00
CA ALA A 11 19.01 5.67 22.19
C ALA A 11 19.14 4.15 21.93
N GLY A 12 18.12 3.36 22.32
CA GLY A 12 18.14 1.90 22.11
C GLY A 12 17.90 1.47 20.67
N GLN A 13 17.20 2.28 19.88
CA GLN A 13 16.89 1.98 18.47
C GLN A 13 18.11 2.22 17.56
N GLU A 14 18.84 3.32 17.78
CA GLU A 14 20.07 3.66 17.07
C GLU A 14 21.16 2.58 17.25
N ASP A 15 21.33 2.07 18.47
CA ASP A 15 22.34 1.04 18.78
C ASP A 15 22.02 -0.31 18.13
N ASN A 16 20.73 -0.69 18.07
CA ASN A 16 20.32 -1.91 17.39
C ASN A 16 20.55 -1.81 15.87
N TRP A 17 20.15 -0.69 15.23
CA TRP A 17 20.38 -0.48 13.79
C TRP A 17 21.86 -0.47 13.42
N ARG A 18 22.69 0.24 14.20
CA ARG A 18 24.16 0.25 14.00
C ARG A 18 24.77 -1.12 14.21
N ARG A 19 24.32 -1.88 15.22
CA ARG A 19 24.73 -3.26 15.43
C ARG A 19 24.38 -4.14 14.23
N HIS A 20 23.15 -4.05 13.70
CA HIS A 20 22.76 -4.80 12.50
C HIS A 20 23.58 -4.40 11.26
N LEU A 21 23.90 -3.12 11.08
CA LEU A 21 24.80 -2.65 10.02
C LEU A 21 26.22 -3.23 10.16
N ILE A 22 26.78 -3.23 11.38
CA ILE A 22 28.11 -3.76 11.66
C ILE A 22 28.14 -5.28 11.41
N TRP A 23 27.18 -6.03 11.95
CA TRP A 23 27.09 -7.48 11.72
C TRP A 23 26.85 -7.81 10.25
N GLY A 24 26.02 -7.04 9.55
CA GLY A 24 25.80 -7.19 8.11
C GLY A 24 27.10 -6.97 7.31
N GLY A 25 27.87 -5.94 7.64
CA GLY A 25 29.18 -5.67 7.01
C GLY A 25 30.21 -6.78 7.27
N VAL A 26 30.27 -7.31 8.49
CA VAL A 26 31.16 -8.43 8.83
C VAL A 26 30.79 -9.69 8.05
N ILE A 27 29.50 -10.01 7.96
CA ILE A 27 29.00 -11.14 7.15
C ILE A 27 29.38 -10.96 5.68
N LEU A 28 29.19 -9.74 5.14
CA LEU A 28 29.53 -9.45 3.75
C LEU A 28 31.03 -9.70 3.48
N VAL A 29 31.93 -9.19 4.33
CA VAL A 29 33.38 -9.39 4.18
C VAL A 29 33.75 -10.86 4.30
N LEU A 30 33.12 -11.61 5.21
CA LEU A 30 33.34 -13.04 5.37
C LEU A 30 32.92 -13.82 4.11
N VAL A 31 31.75 -13.51 3.54
CA VAL A 31 31.26 -14.12 2.29
C VAL A 31 32.18 -13.79 1.11
N MET A 32 32.73 -12.57 1.05
CA MET A 32 33.70 -12.17 0.03
C MET A 32 35.00 -12.96 0.11
N MET A 33 35.48 -13.23 1.33
CA MET A 33 36.68 -14.04 1.55
C MET A 33 36.46 -15.51 1.20
N ILE A 34 35.26 -16.05 1.44
CA ILE A 34 34.96 -17.47 1.26
C ILE A 34 34.55 -17.79 -0.19
N SER A 35 33.78 -16.90 -0.85
CA SER A 35 33.20 -17.19 -2.17
C SER A 35 33.16 -15.95 -3.09
N LEU A 36 34.31 -15.56 -3.61
CA LEU A 36 34.42 -14.47 -4.59
C LEU A 36 33.56 -14.70 -5.87
N PRO A 37 33.49 -15.92 -6.45
CA PRO A 37 32.64 -16.20 -7.62
C PRO A 37 31.14 -15.96 -7.36
N THR A 38 30.64 -16.40 -6.20
CA THR A 38 29.23 -16.21 -5.78
C THR A 38 28.89 -14.73 -5.71
N VAL A 39 29.78 -13.93 -5.10
CA VAL A 39 29.61 -12.49 -4.99
C VAL A 39 29.53 -11.84 -6.37
N MET A 40 30.41 -12.25 -7.30
CA MET A 40 30.47 -11.65 -8.62
C MET A 40 29.14 -11.83 -9.37
N ILE A 41 28.58 -13.04 -9.31
CA ILE A 41 27.28 -13.36 -9.92
C ILE A 41 26.15 -12.59 -9.24
N ILE A 42 26.07 -12.63 -7.91
CA ILE A 42 25.02 -11.92 -7.18
C ILE A 42 25.13 -10.40 -7.41
N GLY A 43 26.35 -9.86 -7.41
CA GLY A 43 26.62 -8.43 -7.57
C GLY A 43 26.14 -7.90 -8.91
N VAL A 44 26.32 -8.65 -10.00
CA VAL A 44 25.86 -8.27 -11.34
C VAL A 44 24.40 -8.65 -11.57
N GLY A 45 24.01 -9.88 -11.25
CA GLY A 45 22.67 -10.41 -11.49
C GLY A 45 21.59 -9.72 -10.64
N MET A 46 21.91 -9.30 -9.41
CA MET A 46 20.96 -8.63 -8.53
C MET A 46 20.91 -7.10 -8.69
N LEU A 47 21.65 -6.50 -9.64
CA LEU A 47 21.60 -5.06 -9.92
C LEU A 47 20.17 -4.51 -10.08
N PRO A 48 19.26 -5.16 -10.84
CA PRO A 48 17.89 -4.69 -10.98
C PRO A 48 17.12 -4.60 -9.65
N THR A 49 17.41 -5.51 -8.71
CA THR A 49 16.78 -5.52 -7.37
C THR A 49 17.28 -4.36 -6.54
N ILE A 50 18.57 -4.02 -6.65
CA ILE A 50 19.16 -2.85 -5.99
C ILE A 50 18.47 -1.59 -6.52
N VAL A 51 18.34 -1.48 -7.85
CA VAL A 51 17.63 -0.36 -8.50
C VAL A 51 16.18 -0.28 -8.02
N ALA A 52 15.46 -1.41 -7.93
CA ALA A 52 14.10 -1.44 -7.39
C ALA A 52 14.03 -0.94 -5.95
N GLY A 53 14.97 -1.34 -5.09
CA GLY A 53 15.06 -0.87 -3.70
C GLY A 53 15.42 0.62 -3.56
N LEU A 54 16.13 1.20 -4.53
CA LEU A 54 16.46 2.62 -4.56
C LEU A 54 15.31 3.49 -5.08
N ILE A 55 14.55 2.99 -6.05
CA ILE A 55 13.43 3.72 -6.66
C ILE A 55 12.17 3.64 -5.80
N ASP A 56 11.97 2.52 -5.07
CA ASP A 56 10.77 2.31 -4.25
C ASP A 56 10.73 3.27 -3.06
N ARG A 57 9.85 4.27 -3.15
CA ARG A 57 9.57 5.26 -2.09
C ARG A 57 8.41 4.84 -1.19
N THR A 58 7.83 3.66 -1.37
CA THR A 58 6.75 3.16 -0.53
C THR A 58 7.33 2.69 0.81
N ASP A 59 6.62 2.91 1.91
CA ASP A 59 7.08 2.48 3.25
C ASP A 59 7.30 0.97 3.35
N GLN A 60 6.53 0.18 2.59
CA GLN A 60 6.55 -1.29 2.65
C GLN A 60 7.47 -1.94 1.59
N LYS A 61 8.03 -1.15 0.67
CA LYS A 61 8.99 -1.57 -0.36
C LYS A 61 8.57 -2.81 -1.17
N PHE A 62 7.27 -2.95 -1.47
CA PHE A 62 6.74 -4.13 -2.14
C PHE A 62 7.39 -4.39 -3.52
N SER A 63 7.81 -3.33 -4.21
CA SER A 63 8.46 -3.44 -5.52
C SER A 63 9.82 -4.13 -5.38
N MET A 64 10.56 -3.81 -4.31
CA MET A 64 11.85 -4.43 -4.02
C MET A 64 11.70 -5.93 -3.76
N PHE A 65 10.70 -6.36 -2.99
CA PHE A 65 10.48 -7.78 -2.68
C PHE A 65 9.98 -8.56 -3.90
N CYS A 66 9.06 -7.98 -4.69
CA CYS A 66 8.52 -8.63 -5.89
C CYS A 66 9.61 -8.80 -6.96
N VAL A 67 10.31 -7.71 -7.31
CA VAL A 67 11.41 -7.75 -8.27
C VAL A 67 12.56 -8.59 -7.74
N GLY A 68 12.87 -8.48 -6.45
CA GLY A 68 13.95 -9.22 -5.81
C GLY A 68 13.76 -10.73 -5.84
N GLY A 69 12.55 -11.20 -5.51
CA GLY A 69 12.23 -12.63 -5.56
C GLY A 69 12.31 -13.20 -6.98
N LEU A 70 11.71 -12.51 -7.96
CA LEU A 70 11.74 -12.95 -9.35
C LEU A 70 13.15 -12.88 -9.97
N ASN A 71 13.89 -11.79 -9.71
CA ASN A 71 15.26 -11.66 -10.17
C ASN A 71 16.14 -12.78 -9.59
N PHE A 72 16.05 -13.00 -8.27
CA PHE A 72 16.80 -14.06 -7.61
C PHE A 72 16.49 -15.45 -8.20
N ALA A 73 15.23 -15.74 -8.52
CA ALA A 73 14.86 -17.00 -9.19
C ALA A 73 15.57 -17.19 -10.54
N GLY A 74 15.82 -16.11 -11.30
CA GLY A 74 16.59 -16.17 -12.55
C GLY A 74 18.10 -16.28 -12.35
N VAL A 75 18.63 -15.72 -11.26
CA VAL A 75 20.06 -15.82 -10.89
C VAL A 75 20.38 -17.19 -10.27
N PHE A 76 19.42 -17.81 -9.58
CA PHE A 76 19.56 -19.06 -8.84
C PHE A 76 20.18 -20.23 -9.62
N PRO A 77 19.77 -20.57 -10.86
CA PRO A 77 20.37 -21.68 -11.59
C PRO A 77 21.88 -21.49 -11.84
N TYR A 78 22.31 -20.26 -12.12
CA TYR A 78 23.73 -19.93 -12.31
C TYR A 78 24.51 -19.95 -11.01
N LEU A 79 23.85 -19.61 -9.89
CA LEU A 79 24.43 -19.76 -8.57
C LEU A 79 24.68 -21.23 -8.24
N MET A 80 23.70 -22.09 -8.53
CA MET A 80 23.81 -23.54 -8.37
C MET A 80 24.91 -24.13 -9.28
N GLN A 81 25.08 -23.59 -10.49
CA GLN A 81 26.14 -24.00 -11.39
C GLN A 81 27.53 -23.75 -10.78
N VAL A 82 27.79 -22.54 -10.26
CA VAL A 82 29.07 -22.20 -9.61
C VAL A 82 29.31 -22.96 -8.31
N TRP A 83 28.26 -23.39 -7.62
CA TRP A 83 28.39 -24.19 -6.41
C TRP A 83 28.61 -25.68 -6.69
N SER A 84 28.08 -26.20 -7.81
CA SER A 84 28.10 -27.64 -8.11
C SER A 84 29.25 -28.04 -9.04
N GLU A 85 29.70 -27.15 -9.93
CA GLU A 85 30.80 -27.39 -10.85
C GLU A 85 32.11 -26.91 -10.22
N ASP A 86 32.70 -25.83 -10.77
CA ASP A 86 33.96 -25.27 -10.33
C ASP A 86 33.74 -23.90 -9.68
N HIS A 87 34.13 -23.82 -8.40
CA HIS A 87 34.07 -22.59 -7.61
C HIS A 87 35.20 -21.62 -7.97
N THR A 88 35.27 -21.22 -9.24
CA THR A 88 36.36 -20.42 -9.80
C THR A 88 35.85 -19.09 -10.37
N ILE A 89 36.74 -18.10 -10.40
CA ILE A 89 36.47 -16.79 -10.99
C ILE A 89 36.28 -16.92 -12.51
N ALA A 90 36.98 -17.86 -13.15
CA ALA A 90 36.84 -18.10 -14.59
C ALA A 90 35.44 -18.57 -14.96
N ASN A 91 34.84 -19.47 -14.17
CA ASN A 91 33.47 -19.94 -14.36
C ASN A 91 32.43 -18.82 -14.13
N ALA A 92 32.58 -18.05 -13.05
CA ALA A 92 31.71 -16.89 -12.86
C ALA A 92 31.85 -15.85 -13.99
N GLY A 93 33.07 -15.63 -14.47
CA GLY A 93 33.35 -14.75 -15.60
C GLY A 93 32.69 -15.22 -16.89
N SER A 94 32.78 -16.52 -17.23
CA SER A 94 32.14 -17.06 -18.43
C SER A 94 30.63 -16.88 -18.39
N ILE A 95 29.98 -17.20 -17.27
CA ILE A 95 28.54 -16.99 -17.04
C ILE A 95 28.18 -15.51 -17.20
N LEU A 96 28.95 -14.60 -16.62
CA LEU A 96 28.66 -13.17 -16.67
C LEU A 96 28.91 -12.53 -18.04
N THR A 97 29.66 -13.20 -18.92
CA THR A 97 29.84 -12.78 -20.32
C THR A 97 28.92 -13.49 -21.30
N ASP A 98 28.22 -14.54 -20.85
CA ASP A 98 27.28 -15.27 -21.69
C ASP A 98 25.99 -14.48 -21.88
N LEU A 99 25.64 -14.25 -23.14
CA LEU A 99 24.43 -13.51 -23.52
C LEU A 99 23.16 -14.22 -23.04
N PHE A 100 23.11 -15.55 -23.09
CA PHE A 100 21.93 -16.30 -22.65
C PHE A 100 21.74 -16.19 -21.15
N ALA A 101 22.81 -16.34 -20.37
CA ALA A 101 22.79 -16.15 -18.92
C ALA A 101 22.30 -14.76 -18.51
N LEU A 102 22.87 -13.70 -19.10
CA LEU A 102 22.45 -12.33 -18.84
C LEU A 102 20.99 -12.11 -19.23
N THR A 103 20.58 -12.61 -20.40
CA THR A 103 19.19 -12.45 -20.86
C THR A 103 18.20 -13.08 -19.88
N ILE A 104 18.48 -14.27 -19.36
CA ILE A 104 17.60 -14.94 -18.40
C ILE A 104 17.55 -14.18 -17.07
N MET A 105 18.71 -13.77 -16.54
CA MET A 105 18.79 -12.99 -15.29
C MET A 105 18.05 -11.66 -15.38
N PHE A 106 18.25 -10.90 -16.46
CA PHE A 106 17.58 -9.61 -16.62
C PHE A 106 16.11 -9.75 -17.03
N SER A 107 15.74 -10.81 -17.76
CA SER A 107 14.34 -11.07 -18.12
C SER A 107 13.50 -11.40 -16.89
N SER A 108 14.01 -12.24 -15.97
CA SER A 108 13.30 -12.54 -14.72
C SER A 108 13.07 -11.29 -13.87
N ALA A 109 14.08 -10.41 -13.77
CA ALA A 109 13.93 -9.10 -13.14
C ALA A 109 12.90 -8.21 -13.86
N GLY A 110 12.91 -8.21 -15.20
CA GLY A 110 11.95 -7.51 -16.04
C GLY A 110 10.52 -7.99 -15.80
N PHE A 111 10.31 -9.31 -15.63
CA PHE A 111 9.01 -9.86 -15.24
C PHE A 111 8.58 -9.38 -13.85
N GLY A 112 9.51 -9.25 -12.90
CA GLY A 112 9.24 -8.64 -11.60
C GLY A 112 8.69 -7.21 -11.75
N TRP A 113 9.34 -6.39 -12.57
CA TRP A 113 8.87 -5.04 -12.87
C TRP A 113 7.53 -5.01 -13.58
N MET A 114 7.31 -5.95 -14.51
CA MET A 114 6.03 -6.10 -15.20
C MET A 114 4.90 -6.39 -14.20
N LEU A 115 5.14 -7.24 -13.19
CA LEU A 115 4.15 -7.50 -12.13
C LEU A 115 3.87 -6.25 -11.29
N VAL A 116 4.90 -5.49 -10.91
CA VAL A 116 4.73 -4.25 -10.14
C VAL A 116 3.85 -3.25 -10.88
N ILE A 117 3.94 -3.18 -12.21
CA ILE A 117 3.13 -2.28 -13.04
C ILE A 117 1.73 -2.86 -13.32
N ALA A 118 1.61 -4.18 -13.51
CA ALA A 118 0.36 -4.83 -13.88
C ALA A 118 -0.59 -5.06 -12.69
N VAL A 119 -0.07 -5.27 -11.48
CA VAL A 119 -0.88 -5.59 -10.30
C VAL A 119 -1.82 -4.43 -9.87
N PRO A 120 -1.39 -3.16 -9.78
CA PRO A 120 -2.26 -2.06 -9.38
C PRO A 120 -3.53 -1.89 -10.22
N PRO A 121 -3.49 -1.80 -11.57
CA PRO A 121 -4.71 -1.63 -12.36
C PRO A 121 -5.64 -2.84 -12.21
N VAL A 122 -5.10 -4.06 -12.13
CA VAL A 122 -5.88 -5.28 -11.91
C VAL A 122 -6.65 -5.19 -10.59
N ILE A 123 -5.98 -4.84 -9.49
CA ILE A 123 -6.63 -4.70 -8.18
C ILE A 123 -7.72 -3.62 -8.23
N THR A 124 -7.45 -2.46 -8.85
CA THR A 124 -8.46 -1.40 -8.95
C THR A 124 -9.68 -1.81 -9.77
N ALA A 125 -9.50 -2.59 -10.84
CA ALA A 125 -10.62 -3.11 -11.63
C ALA A 125 -11.47 -4.09 -10.82
N PHE A 126 -10.84 -4.99 -10.06
CA PHE A 126 -11.55 -5.90 -9.15
C PHE A 126 -12.28 -5.14 -8.04
N LEU A 127 -11.65 -4.13 -7.43
CA LEU A 127 -12.29 -3.29 -6.41
C LEU A 127 -13.49 -2.52 -6.97
N ALA A 128 -13.38 -1.95 -8.17
CA ALA A 128 -14.49 -1.25 -8.81
C ALA A 128 -15.73 -2.15 -9.00
N ILE A 129 -15.53 -3.40 -9.43
CA ILE A 129 -16.61 -4.39 -9.58
C ILE A 129 -17.27 -4.70 -8.23
N LEU A 130 -16.48 -4.81 -7.16
CA LEU A 130 -17.00 -5.07 -5.81
C LEU A 130 -17.75 -3.85 -5.23
N ASP A 131 -17.24 -2.65 -5.47
CA ASP A 131 -17.77 -1.41 -4.93
C ASP A 131 -19.14 -1.03 -5.51
N GLU A 132 -19.44 -1.40 -6.76
CA GLU A 132 -20.79 -1.20 -7.34
C GLU A 132 -21.89 -1.84 -6.49
N THR A 133 -21.61 -2.99 -5.88
CA THR A 133 -22.59 -3.71 -5.04
C THR A 133 -22.80 -2.97 -3.72
N LYS A 134 -21.72 -2.51 -3.09
CA LYS A 134 -21.78 -1.73 -1.85
C LYS A 134 -22.43 -0.37 -2.06
N LEU A 135 -22.12 0.31 -3.17
CA LEU A 135 -22.75 1.58 -3.55
C LEU A 135 -24.26 1.43 -3.74
N LYS A 136 -24.73 0.36 -4.41
CA LYS A 136 -26.16 0.09 -4.56
C LYS A 136 -26.84 -0.17 -3.21
N GLN A 137 -26.21 -0.95 -2.33
CA GLN A 137 -26.73 -1.21 -0.98
C GLN A 137 -26.81 0.06 -0.14
N LEU A 138 -25.77 0.90 -0.15
CA LEU A 138 -25.74 2.17 0.58
C LEU A 138 -26.78 3.15 0.07
N LYS A 139 -26.94 3.27 -1.26
CA LYS A 139 -28.00 4.11 -1.86
C LYS A 139 -29.40 3.60 -1.51
N ALA A 140 -29.63 2.29 -1.55
CA ALA A 140 -30.91 1.71 -1.17
C ALA A 140 -31.23 1.96 0.32
N GLN A 141 -30.25 1.87 1.20
CA GLN A 141 -30.42 2.22 2.63
C GLN A 141 -30.69 3.71 2.84
N GLN A 142 -29.95 4.60 2.16
CA GLN A 142 -30.21 6.04 2.21
C GLN A 142 -31.62 6.38 1.73
N GLN A 143 -32.07 5.76 0.65
CA GLN A 143 -33.40 5.99 0.08
C GLN A 143 -34.51 5.49 1.01
N ARG A 144 -34.31 4.33 1.66
CA ARG A 144 -35.22 3.82 2.68
C ARG A 144 -35.31 4.74 3.91
N ILE A 145 -34.18 5.25 4.39
CA ILE A 145 -34.17 6.23 5.51
C ILE A 145 -34.90 7.51 5.08
N LEU A 146 -34.69 7.97 3.84
CA LEU A 146 -35.37 9.15 3.32
C LEU A 146 -36.89 8.94 3.19
N GLU A 147 -37.36 7.75 2.83
CA GLU A 147 -38.80 7.42 2.84
C GLU A 147 -39.37 7.35 4.26
N GLU A 148 -38.68 6.69 5.18
CA GLU A 148 -39.15 6.52 6.57
C GLU A 148 -39.15 7.85 7.35
N TRP A 149 -38.14 8.71 7.13
CA TRP A 149 -37.96 9.95 7.89
C TRP A 149 -38.43 11.19 7.13
N GLY A 150 -38.46 11.17 5.79
CA GLY A 150 -38.86 12.32 4.97
C GLY A 150 -40.36 12.66 5.06
N ASP A 151 -41.24 11.66 5.16
CA ASP A 151 -42.68 11.90 5.36
C ASP A 151 -42.98 12.36 6.80
N SER A 152 -42.16 11.96 7.78
CA SER A 152 -42.36 12.33 9.19
C SER A 152 -41.77 13.70 9.54
N THR A 153 -40.70 14.15 8.86
CA THR A 153 -40.20 15.53 9.00
C THR A 153 -41.07 16.51 8.24
N ALA A 154 -41.37 16.27 6.95
CA ALA A 154 -42.19 17.19 6.16
C ALA A 154 -43.60 17.40 6.75
N ARG A 155 -44.17 16.36 7.39
CA ARG A 155 -45.47 16.46 8.07
C ARG A 155 -45.43 17.26 9.36
N LYS A 156 -44.31 17.25 10.08
CA LYS A 156 -44.13 18.07 11.28
C LYS A 156 -44.04 19.55 10.93
N ASP A 157 -43.28 19.87 9.89
CA ASP A 157 -43.05 21.23 9.44
C ASP A 157 -44.38 21.89 9.00
N VAL A 158 -45.19 21.16 8.21
CA VAL A 158 -46.51 21.62 7.77
C VAL A 158 -47.48 21.76 8.95
N ALA A 159 -47.46 20.82 9.90
CA ALA A 159 -48.32 20.87 11.07
C ALA A 159 -48.01 22.07 11.99
N ASP A 160 -46.73 22.37 12.21
CA ASP A 160 -46.28 23.55 12.97
C ASP A 160 -46.67 24.85 12.25
N GLU A 161 -46.44 24.96 10.94
CA GLU A 161 -46.83 26.15 10.15
C GLU A 161 -48.34 26.39 10.16
N THR A 162 -49.17 25.33 10.13
CA THR A 162 -50.62 25.47 10.25
C THR A 162 -51.06 25.88 11.65
N ALA A 163 -50.44 25.35 12.71
CA ALA A 163 -50.75 25.72 14.08
C ALA A 163 -50.41 27.19 14.36
N GLU A 164 -49.24 27.66 13.90
CA GLU A 164 -48.85 29.08 14.02
C GLU A 164 -49.78 30.01 13.23
N ARG A 165 -50.29 29.57 12.07
CA ARG A 165 -51.28 30.34 11.30
C ARG A 165 -52.64 30.41 11.98
N GLU A 166 -53.09 29.32 12.58
CA GLU A 166 -54.36 29.26 13.31
C GLU A 166 -54.32 30.13 14.57
N ASP A 167 -53.21 30.11 15.32
CA ASP A 167 -53.01 30.99 16.48
C ASP A 167 -52.97 32.48 16.06
N GLN A 168 -52.31 32.81 14.94
CA GLN A 168 -52.29 34.18 14.42
C GLN A 168 -53.67 34.66 13.92
N LEU A 169 -54.47 33.76 13.34
CA LEU A 169 -55.84 34.07 12.92
C LEU A 169 -56.81 34.20 14.10
N ALA A 170 -56.59 33.42 15.17
CA ALA A 170 -57.34 33.52 16.42
C ALA A 170 -57.02 34.82 17.18
N GLU A 171 -55.77 35.27 17.18
CA GLU A 171 -55.34 36.54 17.78
C GLU A 171 -55.81 37.77 16.94
N ALA A 172 -55.89 37.63 15.62
CA ALA A 172 -56.34 38.70 14.72
C ALA A 172 -57.88 38.79 14.57
N ALA A 173 -58.64 37.87 15.16
CA ALA A 173 -60.10 37.93 15.13
C ALA A 173 -60.61 39.07 16.04
N PRO A 174 -61.37 40.05 15.52
CA PRO A 174 -61.88 41.13 16.35
C PRO A 174 -62.85 40.58 17.40
N ALA A 175 -62.70 41.05 18.64
CA ALA A 175 -63.58 40.70 19.76
C ALA A 175 -65.06 40.84 19.35
N PRO A 176 -65.93 39.89 19.76
CA PRO A 176 -67.34 39.91 19.35
C PRO A 176 -67.95 41.25 19.75
N VAL A 177 -68.44 41.98 18.74
CA VAL A 177 -69.14 43.25 18.94
C VAL A 177 -70.32 42.96 19.87
N PRO A 178 -70.43 43.60 21.05
CA PRO A 178 -71.53 43.33 21.94
C PRO A 178 -72.82 43.77 21.25
N GLU A 179 -73.72 42.82 21.01
CA GLU A 179 -75.08 43.14 20.58
C GLU A 179 -75.74 43.98 21.68
N ALA A 180 -76.03 45.24 21.35
CA ALA A 180 -76.74 46.16 22.22
C ALA A 180 -77.93 46.75 21.46
N GLY A 181 -79.12 46.33 21.87
CA GLY A 181 -80.37 47.13 21.86
C GLY A 181 -81.07 47.32 20.53
#